data_AF-A0A537GY41-F1
#
_entry.id   AF-A0A537GY41-F1
#
_cell.length_a   1.000
_cell.length_b   1.000
_cell.length_c   1.000
_cell.angle_alpha   90.00
_cell.angle_beta   90.00
_cell.angle_gamma   90.00
#
_symmetry.space_group_name_H-M   'P 1'
#
loop_
_entity.id
_entity.type
_entity.pdbx_description
1 polymer ?
#
loop_
_entity_poly.entity_id
_entity_poly.type
_entity_poly.pdbx_seq_one_letter_code
_entity_poly.pdbx_strand_id
1 'polypeptide(L)'
;MTWGNYGGYAFQYLIGVGGRNKSTSDQFANDALAGKLPSVSWVLAPGQFDEHPPDPGRGRMGNVTTGMQWTVDQVNAIVKGGLWSRVAIFVTWDCWGG
;
A
#
# COMPACT_ATOMS: atom_id res chain seq x y z
N MET A 1 -8.78 18.21 -3.27
CA MET A 1 -7.74 17.14 -3.22
C MET A 1 -7.98 16.33 -1.97
N THR A 2 -8.29 15.04 -2.11
CA THR A 2 -8.53 14.12 -0.99
C THR A 2 -7.32 13.22 -0.78
N TRP A 3 -7.04 12.89 0.48
CA TRP A 3 -5.94 12.01 0.85
C TRP A 3 -6.49 10.77 1.55
N GLY A 4 -5.98 9.59 1.20
CA GLY A 4 -6.29 8.31 1.82
C GLY A 4 -5.04 7.61 2.34
N ASN A 5 -5.21 6.89 3.44
CA ASN A 5 -4.17 6.12 4.10
C ASN A 5 -4.65 4.66 4.25
N TYR A 6 -3.95 3.74 3.58
CA TYR A 6 -4.25 2.32 3.53
C TYR A 6 -3.17 1.54 4.29
N GLY A 7 -3.41 1.37 5.59
CA GLY A 7 -2.53 0.65 6.50
C GLY A 7 -1.24 1.40 6.88
N GLY A 8 -0.40 0.74 7.67
CA GLY A 8 0.91 1.25 8.07
C GLY A 8 0.92 2.29 9.19
N TYR A 9 1.90 2.16 10.06
CA TYR A 9 2.13 3.11 11.15
C TYR A 9 2.80 4.39 10.63
N ALA A 10 3.66 4.30 9.60
CA ALA A 10 4.46 5.41 9.10
C ALA A 10 3.61 6.64 8.70
N PHE A 11 2.46 6.40 8.08
CA PHE A 11 1.60 7.48 7.59
C PHE A 11 0.86 8.24 8.70
N GLN A 12 0.90 7.75 9.95
CA GLN A 12 0.36 8.50 11.10
C GLN A 12 1.15 9.80 11.38
N TYR A 13 2.39 9.87 10.89
CA TYR A 13 3.26 11.03 11.07
C TYR A 13 3.18 12.04 9.93
N LEU A 14 2.47 11.71 8.84
CA LEU A 14 2.28 12.62 7.71
C LEU A 14 1.21 13.67 8.03
N ILE A 15 1.59 14.94 7.97
CA ILE A 15 0.68 16.07 8.16
C ILE A 15 -0.42 16.02 7.08
N GLY A 16 -1.68 16.00 7.50
CA GLY A 16 -2.85 15.94 6.60
C GLY A 16 -3.50 14.55 6.44
N VAL A 17 -2.80 13.48 6.81
CA VAL A 17 -3.31 12.08 6.77
C VAL A 17 -3.16 11.33 8.10
N GLY A 18 -2.37 11.85 9.04
CA GLY A 18 -1.98 11.15 10.26
C GLY A 18 -3.08 10.72 11.24
N GLY A 19 -4.32 11.14 11.02
CA GLY A 19 -5.46 10.75 11.87
C GLY A 19 -6.82 10.78 11.16
N ARG A 20 -6.85 10.80 9.82
CA ARG A 20 -8.07 10.92 9.01
C ARG A 20 -7.99 9.99 7.80
N ASN A 21 -9.14 9.51 7.31
CA ASN A 21 -9.25 8.67 6.10
C ASN A 21 -8.35 7.42 6.15
N LYS A 22 -8.34 6.74 7.29
CA LYS A 22 -7.57 5.52 7.52
C LYS A 22 -8.43 4.29 7.20
N SER A 23 -7.91 3.46 6.32
CA SER A 23 -8.46 2.16 5.94
C SER A 23 -7.40 1.08 6.16
N THR A 24 -7.80 -0.18 6.12
CA THR A 24 -6.86 -1.30 6.07
C THR A 24 -6.17 -1.35 4.71
N SER A 25 -4.98 -1.95 4.64
CA SER A 25 -4.25 -2.11 3.37
C SER A 25 -5.08 -2.83 2.31
N ASP A 26 -5.82 -3.87 2.70
CA ASP A 26 -6.65 -4.67 1.80
C ASP A 26 -7.80 -3.87 1.15
N GLN A 27 -8.23 -2.77 1.77
CA GLN A 27 -9.27 -1.90 1.22
C GLN A 27 -8.79 -1.17 -0.04
N PHE A 28 -7.48 -0.98 -0.22
CA PHE A 28 -6.93 -0.26 -1.38
C PHE A 28 -7.33 -0.93 -2.70
N ALA A 29 -7.11 -2.24 -2.82
CA ALA A 29 -7.46 -2.99 -4.02
C ALA A 29 -8.97 -2.88 -4.33
N ASN A 30 -9.82 -2.93 -3.31
CA ASN A 30 -11.28 -2.80 -3.47
C ASN A 30 -11.67 -1.41 -3.99
N ASP A 31 -11.11 -0.34 -3.41
CA ASP A 31 -11.38 1.03 -3.83
C ASP A 31 -10.80 1.30 -5.23
N ALA A 32 -9.64 0.74 -5.54
CA ALA A 32 -9.01 0.81 -6.86
C ALA A 32 -9.88 0.13 -7.93
N LEU A 33 -10.34 -1.09 -7.68
CA LEU A 33 -11.26 -1.82 -8.55
C LEU A 33 -12.57 -1.06 -8.79
N ALA A 34 -13.08 -0.39 -7.76
CA ALA A 34 -14.29 0.42 -7.85
C ALA A 34 -14.06 1.78 -8.55
N GLY A 35 -12.81 2.14 -8.87
CA GLY A 35 -12.47 3.44 -9.46
C GLY A 35 -12.64 4.62 -8.49
N LYS A 36 -12.60 4.37 -7.18
CA LYS A 36 -12.94 5.33 -6.10
C LYS A 36 -11.74 5.76 -5.26
N LEU A 37 -10.53 5.65 -5.79
CA LEU A 37 -9.34 6.11 -5.07
C LEU A 37 -9.41 7.63 -4.79
N PRO A 38 -8.93 8.08 -3.60
CA PRO A 38 -8.71 9.50 -3.33
C PRO A 38 -7.65 10.09 -4.27
N SER A 39 -7.54 11.43 -4.29
CA SER A 39 -6.56 12.12 -5.16
C SER A 39 -5.11 11.71 -4.86
N VAL A 40 -4.80 11.41 -3.60
CA VAL A 40 -3.52 10.84 -3.17
C VAL A 40 -3.79 9.68 -2.22
N SER A 41 -3.16 8.54 -2.50
CA SER A 41 -3.27 7.32 -1.70
C SER A 41 -1.90 6.89 -1.21
N TRP A 42 -1.75 6.79 0.11
CA TRP A 42 -0.61 6.13 0.75
C TRP A 42 -0.98 4.70 1.10
N VAL A 43 -0.15 3.74 0.71
CA VAL A 43 -0.45 2.31 0.89
C VAL A 43 0.78 1.63 1.47
N LEU A 44 0.60 0.87 2.55
CA LEU A 44 1.64 0.03 3.13
C LEU A 44 1.14 -1.41 3.17
N ALA A 45 1.99 -2.35 2.75
CA ALA A 45 1.68 -3.76 2.82
C ALA A 45 1.49 -4.23 4.28
N PRO A 46 0.56 -5.17 4.55
CA PRO A 46 0.53 -5.90 5.82
C PRO A 46 1.85 -6.67 6.05
N GLY A 47 2.25 -6.87 7.31
CA GLY A 47 3.56 -7.45 7.65
C GLY A 47 3.87 -8.82 7.02
N GLN A 48 2.85 -9.61 6.66
CA GLN A 48 3.05 -10.90 5.97
C GLN A 48 3.56 -10.79 4.53
N PHE A 49 3.45 -9.60 3.94
CA PHE A 49 3.95 -9.25 2.61
C PHE A 49 5.15 -8.31 2.69
N ASP A 50 5.66 -8.05 3.89
CA ASP A 50 6.87 -7.28 4.10
C ASP A 50 8.08 -8.04 3.53
N GLU A 51 8.90 -7.34 2.76
CA GLU A 51 10.08 -7.88 2.09
C GLU A 51 11.37 -7.69 2.92
N HIS A 52 11.27 -7.09 4.11
CA HIS A 52 12.35 -7.05 5.10
C HIS A 52 12.86 -8.47 5.41
N PRO A 53 14.18 -8.71 5.52
CA PRO A 53 14.76 -9.96 5.97
C PRO A 53 14.03 -10.52 7.20
N PRO A 54 13.83 -11.84 7.27
CA PRO A 54 13.08 -12.44 8.38
C PRO A 54 13.61 -12.00 9.75
N ASP A 55 12.77 -11.36 10.57
CA ASP A 55 13.06 -11.00 11.94
C ASP A 55 12.42 -12.01 12.92
N PRO A 56 13.21 -12.85 13.61
CA PRO A 56 12.69 -13.81 14.59
C PRO A 56 11.80 -13.13 15.63
N GLY A 57 10.53 -13.51 15.66
CA GLY A 57 9.54 -12.98 16.62
C GLY A 57 8.58 -11.93 16.06
N ARG A 58 8.75 -11.48 14.81
CA ARG A 58 7.81 -10.54 14.16
C ARG A 58 6.80 -11.18 13.21
N GLY A 59 6.75 -12.51 13.15
CA GLY A 59 5.84 -13.27 12.30
C GLY A 59 6.44 -13.60 10.94
N ARG A 60 5.59 -14.02 9.99
CA ARG A 60 6.00 -14.38 8.64
C ARG A 60 6.30 -13.10 7.86
N MET A 61 7.52 -12.94 7.35
CA MET A 61 7.96 -11.83 6.47
C MET A 61 9.21 -12.27 5.69
N GLY A 62 9.70 -11.42 4.77
CA GLY A 62 10.97 -11.61 4.07
C GLY A 62 10.92 -12.51 2.84
N ASN A 63 9.72 -12.84 2.36
CA ASN A 63 9.55 -13.54 1.09
C ASN A 63 9.25 -12.53 -0.02
N VAL A 64 10.28 -12.20 -0.81
CA VAL A 64 10.19 -11.23 -1.91
C VAL A 64 9.15 -11.62 -2.96
N THR A 65 9.02 -12.91 -3.30
CA THR A 65 8.00 -13.36 -4.26
C THR A 65 6.58 -13.03 -3.76
N THR A 66 6.35 -13.16 -2.46
CA THR A 66 5.04 -12.89 -1.85
C THR A 66 4.76 -11.39 -1.73
N GLY A 67 5.75 -10.59 -1.35
CA GLY A 67 5.65 -9.12 -1.30
C GLY A 67 5.46 -8.49 -2.68
N MET A 68 6.25 -8.94 -3.66
CA MET A 68 6.13 -8.52 -5.05
C MET A 68 4.73 -8.80 -5.60
N GLN A 69 4.21 -10.01 -5.36
CA GLN A 69 2.89 -10.40 -5.83
C GLN A 69 1.81 -9.48 -5.24
N TRP A 70 1.88 -9.19 -3.93
CA TRP A 70 0.93 -8.26 -3.29
C TRP A 70 0.95 -6.88 -3.94
N THR A 71 2.15 -6.36 -4.27
CA THR A 71 2.31 -5.07 -4.97
C THR A 71 1.71 -5.11 -6.37
N VAL A 72 1.99 -6.17 -7.13
CA VAL A 72 1.44 -6.40 -8.49
C VAL A 72 -0.09 -6.45 -8.44
N ASP A 73 -0.68 -7.08 -7.43
CA ASP A 73 -2.13 -7.16 -7.28
C ASP A 73 -2.76 -5.78 -7.06
N GLN A 74 -2.10 -4.87 -6.34
CA GLN A 74 -2.57 -3.48 -6.17
C GLN A 74 -2.55 -2.72 -7.51
N VAL A 75 -1.47 -2.86 -8.29
CA VAL A 75 -1.37 -2.22 -9.61
C VAL A 75 -2.40 -2.79 -10.58
N ASN A 76 -2.61 -4.11 -10.57
CA ASN A 76 -3.63 -4.77 -11.37
C ASN A 76 -5.05 -4.29 -11.00
N ALA A 77 -5.32 -4.03 -9.72
CA ALA A 77 -6.59 -3.46 -9.27
C ALA A 77 -6.83 -2.06 -9.87
N ILE A 78 -5.81 -1.20 -9.91
CA ILE A 78 -5.86 0.12 -10.55
C ILE A 78 -6.18 0.00 -12.05
N VAL A 79 -5.51 -0.91 -12.75
CA VAL A 79 -5.73 -1.14 -14.18
C VAL A 79 -7.16 -1.63 -14.44
N LYS A 80 -7.60 -2.66 -13.71
CA LYS A 80 -8.95 -3.23 -13.81
C LYS A 80 -10.05 -2.21 -13.45
N GLY A 81 -9.77 -1.30 -12.51
CA GLY A 81 -10.67 -0.20 -12.16
C GLY A 81 -10.72 0.96 -13.17
N GLY A 82 -10.00 0.86 -14.30
CA GLY A 82 -10.01 1.91 -15.33
C GLY A 82 -9.33 3.21 -14.89
N LEU A 83 -8.36 3.13 -13.97
CA LEU A 83 -7.65 4.29 -13.44
C LEU A 83 -6.30 4.54 -14.14
N TRP A 84 -5.79 3.58 -14.92
CA TRP A 84 -4.43 3.60 -15.48
C TRP A 84 -4.04 4.90 -16.18
N SER A 85 -4.93 5.49 -16.98
CA SER A 85 -4.65 6.74 -17.72
C SER A 85 -4.69 8.01 -16.86
N ARG A 86 -5.04 7.91 -15.57
CA ARG A 86 -5.32 9.04 -14.67
C ARG A 86 -4.50 9.01 -13.39
N VAL A 87 -3.62 8.04 -13.21
CA VAL A 87 -2.80 7.91 -12.00
C VAL A 87 -1.31 7.89 -12.32
N ALA A 88 -0.52 8.35 -11.37
CA ALA A 88 0.91 8.08 -11.31
C ALA A 88 1.17 7.18 -10.11
N ILE A 89 1.99 6.14 -10.29
CA ILE A 89 2.31 5.16 -9.25
C ILE A 89 3.77 5.32 -8.88
N PHE A 90 4.04 5.50 -7.59
CA PHE A 90 5.38 5.52 -7.02
C PHE A 90 5.51 4.29 -6.12
N VAL A 91 6.48 3.43 -6.41
CA VAL A 91 6.83 2.27 -5.57
C VAL A 91 8.19 2.54 -4.97
N THR A 92 8.28 2.43 -3.64
CA THR A 92 9.51 2.64 -2.89
C THR A 92 9.53 1.73 -1.67
N TRP A 93 10.74 1.47 -1.18
CA TRP A 93 11.00 0.86 0.11
C TRP A 93 11.44 1.97 1.08
N ASP A 94 11.30 1.75 2.38
CA ASP A 94 11.64 2.71 3.43
C ASP A 94 13.15 2.81 3.69
N CYS A 95 13.90 1.75 3.43
CA CYS A 95 15.33 1.63 3.68
C CYS A 95 16.01 0.61 2.72
N TRP A 96 17.30 0.32 2.94
CA TRP A 96 18.17 -0.48 2.05
C TRP A 96 17.91 -2.00 2.07
N GLY A 97 16.67 -2.41 2.33
CA GLY A 97 16.27 -3.80 2.50
C GLY A 97 15.82 -4.13 3.92
N GLY A 98 15.23 -3.18 4.64
CA GLY A 98 14.74 -3.38 6.01
C GLY A 98 15.55 -2.68 7.09
#